data_AF-A0A951ZGM3-F1
#
_entry.id   AF-A0A951ZGM3-F1
#
_cell.length_a   1.000
_cell.length_b   1.000
_cell.length_c   1.000
_cell.angle_alpha   90.00
_cell.angle_beta   90.00
_cell.angle_gamma   90.00
#
_symmetry.space_group_name_H-M   'P 1'
#
loop_
_entity.id
_entity.type
_entity.pdbx_description
1 polymer ?
#
loop_
_entity_poly.entity_id
_entity_poly.type
_entity_poly.pdbx_seq_one_letter_code
_entity_poly.pdbx_strand_id
1 'polypeptide(L)' 'MMAGAEAKLNPTALPVAEATRLLSAVGGQAVTVEMLQADLAAGAPTNADGTLNLVHYAAWLVREMASGAD' A
#
# COMPACT_ATOMS: atom_id res chain seq x y z
N MET A 1 27.19 4.29 2.99
CA MET A 1 26.39 5.50 3.31
C MET A 1 25.14 5.42 2.45
N MET A 2 24.11 4.69 2.88
CA MET A 2 22.85 4.64 2.12
C MET A 2 22.11 5.93 2.45
N ALA A 3 22.14 6.87 1.52
CA ALA A 3 21.55 8.18 1.70
C ALA A 3 20.08 8.03 2.09
N GLY A 4 19.74 8.48 3.30
CA GLY A 4 18.39 8.92 3.60
C GLY A 4 18.09 10.08 2.68
N ALA A 5 17.39 9.81 1.59
CA ALA A 5 16.62 10.83 0.92
C ALA A 5 15.23 10.73 1.54
N GLU A 6 14.98 11.54 2.57
CA GLU A 6 13.63 11.88 3.02
C GLU A 6 12.91 12.64 1.89
N ALA A 7 12.67 11.98 0.76
CA ALA A 7 11.63 12.42 -0.16
C ALA A 7 10.35 12.35 0.67
N LYS A 8 9.80 13.51 1.02
CA LYS A 8 8.53 13.62 1.77
C LYS A 8 7.55 12.62 1.17
N LEU A 9 7.27 11.55 1.90
CA LEU A 9 6.31 10.54 1.45
C LEU A 9 4.97 11.25 1.32
N ASN A 10 4.37 11.16 0.14
CA ASN A 10 3.02 11.65 -0.08
C ASN A 10 2.04 10.49 0.16
N PRO A 11 1.28 10.50 1.27
CA PRO A 11 0.35 9.41 1.59
C PRO A 11 -0.79 9.26 0.56
N THR A 12 -1.04 10.28 -0.27
CA THR A 12 -2.06 10.22 -1.32
C THR A 12 -1.51 9.77 -2.69
N ALA A 13 -0.19 9.68 -2.85
CA ALA A 13 0.46 9.26 -4.09
C ALA A 13 1.78 8.52 -3.77
N LEU A 14 1.65 7.33 -3.20
CA LEU A 14 2.76 6.52 -2.73
C LEU A 14 3.14 5.48 -3.81
N PRO A 15 4.40 5.42 -4.27
CA PRO A 15 4.85 4.32 -5.12
C PRO A 15 4.69 2.99 -4.39
N VAL A 16 4.27 1.94 -5.11
CA VAL A 16 4.04 0.59 -4.52
C VAL A 16 5.25 0.08 -3.73
N ALA A 17 6.47 0.31 -4.23
CA ALA A 17 7.70 -0.09 -3.56
C ALA A 17 7.97 0.67 -2.24
N GLU A 18 7.48 1.91 -2.10
CA GLU A 18 7.56 2.65 -0.84
C GLU A 18 6.41 2.30 0.10
N ALA A 19 5.25 1.94 -0.46
CA ALA A 19 4.12 1.42 0.30
C ALA A 19 4.49 0.15 1.07
N THR A 20 5.19 -0.81 0.44
CA THR A 20 5.63 -2.03 1.13
C THR A 20 6.56 -1.74 2.30
N ARG A 21 7.52 -0.81 2.12
CA ARG A 21 8.43 -0.38 3.19
C ARG A 21 7.67 0.27 4.34
N LEU A 22 6.77 1.21 4.03
CA LEU A 22 5.99 1.92 5.02
C LEU A 22 5.08 0.95 5.80
N LEU A 23 4.29 0.14 5.10
CA LEU A 23 3.37 -0.82 5.70
C LEU A 23 4.12 -1.86 6.54
N SER A 24 5.27 -2.36 6.07
CA SER A 24 6.10 -3.28 6.85
C SER A 24 6.62 -2.65 8.15
N ALA A 25 7.07 -1.39 8.06
CA ALA A 25 7.62 -0.68 9.21
C ALA A 25 6.56 -0.39 10.28
N VAL A 26 5.34 -0.01 9.88
CA VAL A 26 4.27 0.36 10.83
C VAL A 26 3.45 -0.84 11.32
N GLY A 27 3.28 -1.87 10.48
CA GLY A 27 2.46 -3.04 10.79
C GLY A 27 3.18 -4.14 11.56
N GLY A 28 4.50 -4.08 11.67
CA GLY A 28 5.31 -5.10 12.36
C GLY A 28 5.34 -6.46 11.67
N GLN A 29 4.78 -6.56 10.45
CA GLN A 29 4.83 -7.75 9.60
C GLN A 29 5.40 -7.38 8.24
N ALA A 30 6.14 -8.30 7.62
CA ALA A 30 6.67 -8.08 6.29
C ALA A 30 5.53 -8.00 5.26
N VAL A 31 5.47 -6.89 4.55
CA VAL A 31 4.58 -6.65 3.41
C VAL A 31 5.45 -6.63 2.15
N THR A 32 5.15 -7.50 1.19
CA THR A 32 5.94 -7.61 -0.06
C THR A 32 5.24 -6.94 -1.24
N VAL A 33 5.98 -6.72 -2.33
CA VAL A 33 5.41 -6.11 -3.54
C VAL A 33 4.37 -7.05 -4.15
N GLU A 34 4.62 -8.36 -4.11
CA GLU A 34 3.72 -9.39 -4.60
C GLU A 34 2.38 -9.36 -3.87
N MET A 35 2.37 -9.10 -2.55
CA MET A 35 1.14 -8.95 -1.78
C MET A 35 0.33 -7.75 -2.26
N LEU A 36 0.97 -6.58 -2.43
CA LEU A 36 0.28 -5.40 -2.94
C LEU A 36 -0.20 -5.62 -4.38
N GLN A 37 0.58 -6.28 -5.24
CA GLN A 37 0.15 -6.60 -6.60
C GLN A 37 -1.05 -7.56 -6.63
N ALA A 38 -1.12 -8.51 -5.70
CA ALA A 38 -2.29 -9.38 -5.56
C ALA A 38 -3.55 -8.56 -5.17
N ASP A 39 -3.42 -7.60 -4.25
CA ASP A 39 -4.51 -6.70 -3.90
C ASP A 39 -4.96 -5.85 -5.09
N LEU A 40 -4.00 -5.32 -5.87
CA LEU A 40 -4.31 -4.59 -7.10
C LEU A 40 -5.06 -5.46 -8.12
N ALA A 41 -4.63 -6.71 -8.29
CA ALA A 41 -5.31 -7.68 -9.15
C ALA A 41 -6.71 -8.05 -8.64
N ALA A 42 -6.92 -8.03 -7.31
CA ALA A 42 -8.21 -8.20 -6.66
C ALA A 42 -9.12 -6.96 -6.76
N GLY A 43 -8.60 -5.83 -7.28
CA GLY A 43 -9.37 -4.61 -7.53
C GLY A 43 -9.14 -3.50 -6.51
N ALA A 44 -8.05 -3.54 -5.75
CA ALA A 44 -7.66 -2.43 -4.89
C ALA A 44 -7.45 -1.14 -5.71
N PRO A 45 -7.91 0.03 -5.21
CA PRO A 45 -7.88 1.26 -5.97
C PRO A 45 -6.45 1.81 -6.11
N THR A 46 -6.10 2.25 -7.32
CA THR A 46 -4.87 2.99 -7.64
C THR A 46 -5.19 4.36 -8.22
N ASN A 47 -4.24 5.28 -8.08
CA ASN A 47 -4.27 6.54 -8.80
C ASN A 47 -4.00 6.30 -10.30
N ALA A 48 -4.37 7.27 -11.14
CA ALA A 48 -4.18 7.19 -12.58
C ALA A 48 -2.71 7.06 -13.02
N ASP A 49 -1.77 7.48 -12.18
CA ASP A 49 -0.33 7.37 -12.39
C ASP A 49 0.28 6.05 -11.85
N GLY A 50 -0.54 5.15 -11.32
CA GLY A 50 -0.12 3.87 -10.74
C GLY A 50 0.38 3.95 -9.29
N THR A 51 0.32 5.12 -8.65
CA THR A 51 0.61 5.26 -7.21
C THR A 51 -0.60 4.86 -6.36
N LEU A 52 -0.36 4.61 -5.07
CA LEU A 52 -1.38 4.28 -4.08
C LEU A 52 -1.78 5.51 -3.26
N ASN A 53 -3.08 5.70 -3.09
CA ASN A 53 -3.61 6.54 -2.02
C ASN A 53 -3.86 5.67 -0.79
N LEU A 54 -3.11 5.91 0.28
CA LEU A 54 -3.12 5.07 1.49
C LEU A 54 -4.50 5.01 2.16
N VAL A 55 -5.26 6.11 2.14
CA VAL A 55 -6.60 6.16 2.74
C VAL A 55 -7.58 5.31 1.95
N HIS A 56 -7.56 5.42 0.62
CA HIS A 56 -8.43 4.61 -0.24
C HIS A 56 -8.08 3.13 -0.16
N TYR A 57 -6.79 2.81 -0.14
CA TYR A 57 -6.31 1.44 -0.01
C TYR A 57 -6.70 0.83 1.34
N ALA A 58 -6.54 1.56 2.46
CA ALA A 58 -7.00 1.10 3.77
C ALA A 58 -8.52 0.89 3.83
N ALA A 59 -9.30 1.78 3.22
CA ALA A 59 -10.76 1.62 3.13
C ALA A 59 -11.16 0.37 2.35
N TRP A 60 -10.46 0.08 1.24
CA TRP A 60 -10.64 -1.16 0.49
C TRP A 60 -10.28 -2.40 1.31
N LEU A 61 -9.15 -2.38 2.03
CA LEU A 61 -8.75 -3.50 2.90
C LEU A 61 -9.81 -3.80 3.97
N VAL A 62 -10.37 -2.77 4.61
CA VAL A 62 -11.45 -2.93 5.60
C VAL A 62 -12.70 -3.56 4.96
N ARG A 63 -13.05 -3.13 3.74
CA ARG A 63 -14.16 -3.72 2.99
C ARG A 63 -13.91 -5.19 2.63
N GLU A 64 -12.71 -5.54 2.18
CA GLU A 64 -12.37 -6.93 1.82
C GLU A 64 -12.38 -7.85 3.05
N MET A 65 -11.82 -7.39 4.18
CA MET A 65 -11.87 -8.13 5.45
C MET A 65 -13.32 -8.39 5.91
N ALA A 66 -14.23 -7.44 5.67
CA ALA A 66 -15.65 -7.62 5.97
C ALA A 66 -16.37 -8.53 4.97
N SER A 67 -15.90 -8.61 3.72
CA SER A 67 -16.52 -9.42 2.65
C SER A 67 -16.04 -10.87 2.66
N GLY A 68 -14.87 -11.16 3.22
CA GLY A 68 -14.33 -12.52 3.37
C GLY A 68 -14.74 -13.25 4.65
N ALA A 69 -15.63 -12.68 5.46
CA ALA A 69 -16.07 -13.25 6.74
C ALA A 69 -17.34 -14.12 6.66
N ASP A 70 -17.75 -14.51 5.45
CA ASP A 70 -18.89 -15.42 5.18
C ASP A 70 -18.48 -16.91 5.13
#